data_AF-A0A662MID0-F1
#
_entry.id   AF-A0A662MID0-F1
#
_cell.length_a   1.000
_cell.length_b   1.000
_cell.length_c   1.000
_cell.angle_alpha   90.00
_cell.angle_beta   90.00
_cell.angle_gamma   90.00
#
_symmetry.space_group_name_H-M   'P 1'
#
loop_
_entity.id
_entity.type
_entity.pdbx_description
1 polymer ?
#
loop_
_entity_poly.entity_id
_entity_poly.type
_entity_poly.pdbx_seq_one_letter_code
_entity_poly.pdbx_strand_id
1 'polypeptide(L)'
;MTSLLWALSSTMFTVGTRRHSPQAVNRIRLVLALFLLFLTVTLFYGSPLPPGGRRVWFFLGLSGVVGLAIGDSFLFYSYRRIGPRVSMLLMSLVPVVTTTVAWVLMGESIRILKLMAIGITLLGVVMVVSERGDGDSPFRLSGVGIALGVGAMLGQAAGLLLAKVVLDEGYPTLPATYIRVMWGAATLWALGFFT
;
A
#
# COMPACT_ATOMS: atom_id res chain seq x y z
N MET A 1 3.44 -6.38 21.02
CA MET A 1 4.35 -7.23 20.22
C MET A 1 4.52 -6.77 18.77
N THR A 2 3.49 -6.23 18.11
CA THR A 2 3.60 -5.66 16.74
C THR A 2 4.56 -4.46 16.63
N SER A 3 4.67 -3.65 17.68
CA SER A 3 5.58 -2.50 17.75
C SER A 3 7.07 -2.88 17.71
N LEU A 4 7.46 -4.03 18.28
CA LEU A 4 8.83 -4.54 18.22
C LEU A 4 9.19 -5.05 16.81
N LEU A 5 8.25 -5.73 16.14
CA LEU A 5 8.44 -6.21 14.77
C LEU A 5 8.55 -5.05 13.76
N TRP A 6 7.82 -3.96 14.02
CA TRP A 6 7.92 -2.72 13.24
C TRP A 6 9.21 -1.97 13.47
N ALA A 7 9.67 -1.88 14.73
CA ALA A 7 10.95 -1.25 15.06
C ALA A 7 12.13 -1.99 14.43
N LEU A 8 12.14 -3.33 14.51
CA LEU A 8 13.21 -4.16 13.95
C LEU A 8 13.22 -4.15 12.42
N SER A 9 12.04 -4.18 11.78
CA SER A 9 11.91 -3.99 10.33
C SER A 9 12.41 -2.60 9.91
N SER A 10 12.06 -1.57 10.67
CA SER A 10 12.54 -0.20 10.44
C SER A 10 14.07 -0.10 10.46
N THR A 11 14.72 -0.72 11.45
CA THR A 11 16.19 -0.67 11.56
C THR A 11 16.87 -1.43 10.42
N MET A 12 16.37 -2.61 10.07
CA MET A 12 16.91 -3.43 8.97
C MET A 12 16.69 -2.79 7.59
N PHE A 13 15.53 -2.15 7.37
CA PHE A 13 15.28 -1.40 6.15
C PHE A 13 16.18 -0.16 6.05
N THR A 14 16.46 0.53 7.16
CA THR A 14 17.30 1.75 7.15
C THR A 14 18.76 1.45 6.80
N VAL A 15 19.28 0.28 7.18
CA VAL A 15 20.65 -0.14 6.84
C VAL A 15 20.77 -0.65 5.39
N GLY A 16 19.73 -1.32 4.86
CA GLY A 16 19.73 -1.83 3.47
C GLY A 16 19.39 -0.80 2.38
N THR A 17 18.62 0.24 2.70
CA THR A 17 18.13 1.22 1.71
C THR A 17 19.12 2.31 1.32
N ARG A 18 20.30 2.41 1.96
CA ARG A 18 21.35 3.35 1.54
C ARG A 18 21.99 3.00 0.18
N ARG A 19 21.75 1.82 -0.40
CA ARG A 19 22.40 1.37 -1.65
C ARG A 19 21.49 0.84 -2.76
N HIS A 20 20.20 0.59 -2.51
CA HIS A 20 19.30 -0.02 -3.52
C HIS A 20 18.15 0.89 -3.93
N SER A 21 17.84 0.92 -5.23
CA SER A 21 16.66 1.57 -5.80
C SER A 21 15.39 1.11 -5.05
N PRO A 22 14.52 2.02 -4.60
CA PRO A 22 13.29 1.67 -3.88
C PRO A 22 12.40 0.63 -4.60
N GLN A 23 12.46 0.58 -5.93
CA GLN A 23 11.76 -0.41 -6.75
C GLN A 23 12.34 -1.84 -6.62
N ALA A 24 13.66 -1.98 -6.44
CA ALA A 24 14.29 -3.28 -6.25
C ALA A 24 13.87 -3.88 -4.89
N VAL A 25 13.83 -3.03 -3.86
CA VAL A 25 13.35 -3.41 -2.53
C VAL A 25 11.87 -3.83 -2.57
N ASN A 26 11.02 -3.16 -3.36
CA ASN A 26 9.63 -3.57 -3.52
C ASN A 26 9.47 -4.95 -4.16
N ARG A 27 10.27 -5.22 -5.19
CA ARG A 27 10.25 -6.51 -5.88
C ARG A 27 10.64 -7.64 -4.93
N ILE A 28 11.72 -7.45 -4.16
CA ILE A 28 12.15 -8.41 -3.14
C ILE A 28 11.06 -8.58 -2.06
N ARG A 29 10.48 -7.47 -1.58
CA ARG A 29 9.37 -7.49 -0.61
C ARG A 29 8.19 -8.33 -1.09
N LEU A 30 7.76 -8.14 -2.33
CA LEU A 30 6.62 -8.87 -2.90
C LEU A 30 6.93 -10.35 -3.16
N VAL A 31 8.14 -10.69 -3.60
CA VAL A 31 8.53 -12.09 -3.80
C VAL A 31 8.63 -12.83 -2.46
N LEU A 32 9.23 -12.20 -1.45
CA LEU A 32 9.26 -12.75 -0.10
C LEU A 32 7.85 -12.91 0.48
N ALA A 33 7.00 -11.89 0.32
CA ALA A 33 5.61 -11.96 0.76
C ALA A 33 4.84 -13.07 0.05
N LEU A 34 5.02 -13.24 -1.27
CA LEU A 34 4.38 -14.29 -2.05
C LEU A 34 4.83 -15.68 -1.58
N PHE A 35 6.12 -15.87 -1.33
CA PHE A 35 6.67 -17.13 -0.83
C PHE A 35 6.13 -17.49 0.55
N LEU A 36 6.13 -16.54 1.49
CA LEU A 36 5.61 -16.75 2.84
C LEU A 36 4.09 -16.98 2.84
N LEU A 37 3.35 -16.25 2.01
CA LEU A 37 1.90 -16.43 1.87
C LEU A 37 1.56 -17.75 1.19
N PHE A 38 2.34 -18.18 0.20
CA PHE A 38 2.21 -19.50 -0.40
C PHE A 38 2.35 -20.61 0.65
N LEU A 39 3.40 -20.55 1.47
CA LEU A 39 3.62 -21.52 2.55
C LEU A 39 2.49 -21.49 3.59
N THR A 40 2.01 -20.30 3.94
CA THR A 40 0.91 -20.16 4.92
C THR A 40 -0.41 -20.68 4.36
N VAL A 41 -0.77 -20.32 3.12
CA VAL A 41 -2.03 -20.75 2.50
C VAL A 41 -2.03 -22.26 2.27
N THR A 42 -0.93 -22.82 1.76
CA THR A 42 -0.81 -24.29 1.58
C THR A 42 -0.95 -25.04 2.90
N LEU A 43 -0.38 -24.54 3.99
CA LEU A 43 -0.41 -25.20 5.29
C LEU A 43 -1.78 -25.11 6.00
N PHE A 44 -2.49 -23.99 5.87
CA PHE A 44 -3.80 -23.79 6.50
C PHE A 44 -4.99 -24.25 5.66
N TYR A 45 -4.91 -24.16 4.33
CA TYR A 45 -6.02 -24.48 3.42
C TYR A 45 -5.80 -25.76 2.62
N GLY A 46 -4.62 -26.39 2.72
CA GLY A 46 -4.31 -27.67 2.06
C GLY A 46 -4.16 -27.58 0.54
N SER A 47 -4.38 -26.41 -0.07
CA SER A 47 -4.25 -26.18 -1.50
C SER A 47 -3.33 -24.97 -1.80
N PRO A 48 -2.51 -25.03 -2.86
CA PRO A 48 -1.67 -23.91 -3.29
C PRO A 48 -2.48 -22.78 -3.94
N LEU A 49 -3.67 -23.10 -4.43
CA LEU A 49 -4.62 -22.15 -4.99
C LEU A 49 -5.77 -21.96 -4.01
N PRO A 50 -6.00 -20.74 -3.51
CA PRO A 50 -7.12 -20.49 -2.63
C PRO A 50 -8.44 -20.71 -3.37
N PRO A 51 -9.46 -21.27 -2.70
CA PRO A 51 -10.78 -21.42 -3.28
C PRO A 51 -11.37 -20.04 -3.58
N GLY A 52 -12.04 -19.89 -4.73
CA GLY A 52 -12.69 -18.63 -5.10
C GLY A 52 -13.28 -18.68 -6.49
N GLY A 53 -14.49 -18.11 -6.65
CA GLY A 53 -15.13 -17.99 -7.96
C GLY A 53 -14.45 -16.93 -8.85
N ARG A 54 -14.81 -16.89 -10.15
CA ARG A 54 -14.26 -15.94 -11.13
C ARG A 54 -14.30 -14.48 -10.66
N ARG A 55 -15.36 -14.11 -9.93
CA ARG A 55 -15.56 -12.78 -9.36
C ARG A 55 -14.50 -12.42 -8.29
N VAL A 56 -14.19 -13.34 -7.38
CA VAL A 56 -13.16 -13.18 -6.32
C VAL A 56 -11.80 -12.91 -6.96
N TRP A 57 -11.42 -13.75 -7.92
CA TRP A 57 -10.17 -13.63 -8.66
C TRP A 57 -10.07 -12.33 -9.44
N PHE A 58 -11.16 -11.89 -10.07
CA PHE A 58 -11.20 -10.65 -10.82
C PHE A 58 -11.02 -9.41 -9.92
N PHE A 59 -11.82 -9.26 -8.87
CA PHE A 59 -11.75 -8.08 -7.99
C PHE A 59 -10.45 -8.03 -7.18
N LEU A 60 -9.97 -9.16 -6.67
CA LEU A 60 -8.71 -9.22 -5.93
C LEU A 60 -7.49 -9.09 -6.84
N GLY A 61 -7.54 -9.67 -8.04
CA GLY A 61 -6.48 -9.49 -9.04
C GLY A 61 -6.38 -8.02 -9.45
N LEU A 62 -7.51 -7.39 -9.79
CA LEU A 62 -7.57 -5.97 -10.13
C LEU A 62 -7.12 -5.08 -8.96
N SER A 63 -7.53 -5.41 -7.73
CA SER A 63 -7.06 -4.76 -6.51
C SER A 63 -5.54 -4.84 -6.36
N GLY A 64 -4.95 -6.01 -6.61
CA GLY A 64 -3.50 -6.23 -6.57
C GLY A 64 -2.77 -5.39 -7.61
N VAL A 65 -3.29 -5.35 -8.84
CA VAL A 65 -2.73 -4.54 -9.94
C VAL A 65 -2.78 -3.04 -9.61
N VAL A 66 -3.96 -2.54 -9.24
CA VAL A 66 -4.16 -1.10 -9.02
C VAL A 66 -3.44 -0.62 -7.76
N GLY A 67 -3.57 -1.36 -6.65
CA GLY A 67 -3.00 -0.98 -5.37
C GLY A 67 -1.51 -1.27 -5.27
N LEU A 68 -1.10 -2.50 -5.56
CA LEU A 68 0.27 -2.96 -5.31
C LEU A 68 1.20 -2.76 -6.51
N ALA A 69 0.73 -2.83 -7.75
CA ALA A 69 1.61 -2.60 -8.89
C ALA A 69 1.67 -1.11 -9.27
N ILE A 70 0.52 -0.53 -9.60
CA ILE A 70 0.43 0.86 -10.05
C ILE A 70 0.66 1.82 -8.87
N GLY A 71 -0.04 1.62 -7.75
CA GLY A 71 0.08 2.45 -6.56
C GLY A 71 1.51 2.50 -6.00
N ASP A 72 2.14 1.34 -5.81
CA ASP A 72 3.54 1.30 -5.36
C ASP A 72 4.49 1.93 -6.39
N SER A 73 4.27 1.74 -7.70
CA SER A 73 5.12 2.36 -8.73
C SER A 73 5.10 3.88 -8.60
N PHE A 74 3.92 4.49 -8.49
CA PHE A 74 3.77 5.91 -8.24
C PHE A 74 4.43 6.34 -6.93
N LEU A 75 4.33 5.52 -5.87
CA LEU A 75 4.96 5.80 -4.59
C LEU A 75 6.48 5.86 -4.72
N PHE A 76 7.09 4.90 -5.42
CA PHE A 76 8.54 4.89 -5.62
C PHE A 76 9.04 6.01 -6.51
N TYR A 77 8.27 6.39 -7.54
CA TYR A 77 8.58 7.59 -8.31
C TYR A 77 8.46 8.86 -7.47
N SER A 78 7.47 8.94 -6.58
CA SER A 78 7.32 10.03 -5.61
C SER A 78 8.51 10.08 -4.65
N TYR A 79 8.99 8.94 -4.12
CA TYR A 79 10.18 8.85 -3.27
C TYR A 79 11.43 9.43 -3.94
N ARG A 80 11.63 9.18 -5.23
CA ARG A 80 12.79 9.74 -5.97
C ARG A 80 12.71 11.25 -6.17
N ARG A 81 11.51 11.84 -6.13
CA ARG A 81 11.28 13.26 -6.46
C ARG A 81 11.17 14.14 -5.22
N ILE A 82 10.33 13.77 -4.27
CA ILE A 82 10.02 14.57 -3.07
C ILE A 82 10.47 13.91 -1.77
N GLY A 83 11.17 12.78 -1.87
CA GLY A 83 11.73 12.05 -0.74
C GLY A 83 10.71 11.15 -0.03
N PRO A 84 11.18 10.12 0.69
CA PRO A 84 10.29 9.18 1.41
C PRO A 84 9.39 9.82 2.46
N ARG A 85 9.88 10.85 3.16
CA ARG A 85 9.14 11.53 4.25
C ARG A 85 7.82 12.12 3.77
N VAL A 86 7.86 12.94 2.71
CA VAL A 86 6.66 13.61 2.18
C VAL A 86 5.72 12.61 1.50
N SER A 87 6.27 11.62 0.79
CA SER A 87 5.44 10.60 0.15
C SER A 87 4.76 9.66 1.17
N MET A 88 5.43 9.28 2.27
CA MET A 88 4.81 8.50 3.35
C MET A 88 3.72 9.29 4.07
N LEU A 89 3.90 10.60 4.18
CA LEU A 89 2.87 11.46 4.70
C LEU A 89 1.62 11.47 3.81
N LEU A 90 1.78 11.52 2.48
CA LEU A 90 0.64 11.37 1.57
C LEU A 90 0.00 9.96 1.70
N MET A 91 0.80 8.91 1.92
CA MET A 91 0.27 7.57 2.20
C MET A 91 -0.56 7.50 3.47
N SER A 92 -0.24 8.29 4.50
CA SER A 92 -1.02 8.31 5.75
C SER A 92 -2.46 8.83 5.56
N LEU A 93 -2.75 9.47 4.42
CA LEU A 93 -4.10 9.89 4.03
C LEU A 93 -4.90 8.78 3.32
N VAL A 94 -4.29 7.65 2.96
CA VAL A 94 -4.99 6.51 2.34
C VAL A 94 -6.21 6.07 3.15
N PRO A 95 -6.15 5.88 4.49
CA PRO A 95 -7.32 5.50 5.28
C PRO A 95 -8.44 6.56 5.24
N VAL A 96 -8.08 7.84 5.20
CA VAL A 96 -9.02 8.95 5.10
C VAL A 96 -9.77 8.87 3.78
N VAL A 97 -9.03 8.80 2.66
CA VAL A 97 -9.61 8.69 1.31
C VAL A 97 -10.45 7.42 1.19
N THR A 98 -9.94 6.28 1.65
CA THR A 98 -10.64 5.00 1.60
C THR A 98 -11.96 5.07 2.38
N THR A 99 -11.96 5.68 3.58
CA THR A 99 -13.16 5.82 4.41
C THR A 99 -14.18 6.76 3.77
N THR A 100 -13.73 7.92 3.27
CA THR A 100 -14.61 8.89 2.61
C THR A 100 -15.24 8.31 1.36
N VAL A 101 -14.46 7.61 0.53
CA VAL A 101 -14.96 6.99 -0.69
C VAL A 101 -15.89 5.81 -0.36
N ALA A 102 -15.60 5.00 0.65
CA ALA A 102 -16.50 3.94 1.10
C ALA A 102 -17.85 4.51 1.60
N TRP A 103 -17.84 5.64 2.30
CA TRP A 103 -19.09 6.30 2.71
C TRP A 103 -19.92 6.79 1.53
N VAL A 104 -19.30 7.49 0.59
CA VAL A 104 -20.01 8.10 -0.54
C VAL A 104 -20.45 7.06 -1.57
N LEU A 105 -19.60 6.09 -1.91
CA LEU A 105 -19.86 5.12 -2.98
C LEU A 105 -20.46 3.80 -2.49
N MET A 106 -20.14 3.36 -1.28
CA MET A 106 -20.66 2.10 -0.71
C MET A 106 -21.80 2.33 0.30
N GLY A 107 -22.15 3.58 0.60
CA GLY A 107 -23.25 3.91 1.51
C GLY A 107 -22.99 3.57 2.97
N GLU A 108 -21.73 3.37 3.37
CA GLU A 108 -21.39 2.98 4.74
C GLU A 108 -21.60 4.12 5.74
N SER A 109 -22.36 3.90 6.81
CA SER A 109 -22.49 4.92 7.86
C SER A 109 -21.16 5.21 8.57
N ILE A 110 -20.69 6.46 8.50
CA ILE A 110 -19.53 6.92 9.26
C ILE A 110 -19.98 7.28 10.67
N ARG A 111 -19.51 6.54 11.68
CA ARG A 111 -19.62 6.94 13.09
C ARG A 111 -18.80 8.19 13.35
N ILE A 112 -19.30 9.09 14.21
CA ILE A 112 -18.63 10.34 14.61
C ILE A 112 -17.17 10.11 15.07
N LEU A 113 -16.91 8.97 15.73
CA LEU A 113 -15.58 8.52 16.15
C LEU A 113 -14.58 8.38 14.99
N LYS A 114 -15.01 7.86 13.83
CA LYS A 114 -14.16 7.77 12.63
C LYS A 114 -13.82 9.15 12.09
N LEU A 115 -14.77 10.09 12.14
CA LEU A 115 -14.56 11.47 11.71
C LEU A 115 -13.52 12.18 12.58
N MET A 116 -13.59 11.99 13.91
CA MET A 116 -12.58 12.52 14.84
C MET A 116 -11.19 11.90 14.59
N ALA A 117 -11.12 10.58 14.36
CA ALA A 117 -9.86 9.91 14.05
C ALA A 117 -9.22 10.45 12.76
N ILE A 118 -10.02 10.72 11.72
CA ILE A 118 -9.56 11.38 10.49
C ILE A 118 -8.95 12.76 10.82
N GLY A 119 -9.65 13.58 11.61
CA GLY A 119 -9.17 14.90 12.02
C GLY A 119 -7.83 14.85 12.77
N ILE A 120 -7.69 13.92 13.72
CA ILE A 120 -6.43 13.71 14.47
C ILE A 120 -5.29 13.28 13.52
N THR A 121 -5.58 12.38 12.57
CA THR A 121 -4.59 11.91 11.60
C THR A 121 -4.11 13.07 10.71
N LEU A 122 -5.04 13.91 10.25
CA LEU A 122 -4.72 15.12 9.49
C LEU A 122 -3.86 16.10 10.29
N LEU A 123 -4.14 16.31 11.58
CA LEU A 123 -3.34 17.17 12.45
C LEU A 123 -1.91 16.63 12.61
N GLY A 124 -1.73 15.33 12.87
CA GLY A 124 -0.41 14.71 12.94
C GLY A 124 0.37 14.85 11.63
N VAL A 125 -0.31 14.71 10.50
CA VAL A 125 0.23 14.96 9.17
C VAL A 125 0.70 16.40 9.02
N VAL A 126 -0.16 17.39 9.30
CA VAL A 126 0.19 18.81 9.18
C VAL A 126 1.37 19.17 10.09
N MET A 127 1.44 18.61 11.30
CA MET A 127 2.54 18.81 12.23
C MET A 127 3.88 18.28 11.67
N VAL A 128 3.89 17.05 11.15
CA VAL A 128 5.11 16.44 10.57
C VAL A 128 5.59 17.15 9.31
N VAL A 129 4.68 17.72 8.51
CA VAL A 129 5.05 18.55 7.34
C VAL A 129 5.57 19.91 7.74
N SER A 130 4.94 20.52 8.75
CA SER A 130 5.29 21.87 9.21
C SER A 130 6.62 21.90 9.94
N GLU A 131 7.04 20.75 10.49
CA GLU A 131 8.39 20.52 10.99
C GLU A 131 9.39 20.55 9.82
N ARG A 132 9.77 21.78 9.45
CA ARG A 132 10.87 22.09 8.52
C ARG A 132 12.07 21.25 8.95
N GLY A 133 12.46 20.30 8.10
CA GLY A 133 13.78 19.72 8.22
C GLY A 133 14.79 20.85 8.09
N ASP A 134 15.64 21.01 9.09
CA ASP A 134 16.77 21.93 9.08
C ASP A 134 17.46 21.91 7.71
N GLY A 135 17.41 23.04 7.01
CA GLY A 135 18.33 23.54 5.98
C GLY A 135 18.81 22.68 4.80
N ASP A 136 18.71 21.35 4.81
CA ASP A 136 19.62 20.47 4.07
C ASP A 136 18.95 19.18 3.55
N SER A 137 17.63 19.20 3.34
CA SER A 137 16.97 18.07 2.67
C SER A 137 17.31 18.10 1.17
N PRO A 138 17.93 17.05 0.60
CA PRO A 138 18.32 17.01 -0.82
C PRO A 138 17.12 16.94 -1.79
N PHE A 139 15.90 16.83 -1.26
CA PHE A 139 14.67 16.73 -2.03
C PHE A 139 13.93 18.06 -2.05
N ARG A 140 13.73 18.63 -3.24
CA ARG A 140 12.88 19.81 -3.43
C ARG A 140 11.43 19.40 -3.61
N LEU A 141 10.49 20.11 -2.98
CA LEU A 141 9.07 19.92 -3.24
C LEU A 141 8.79 20.27 -4.71
N SER A 142 8.55 19.24 -5.52
CA SER A 142 8.16 19.35 -6.92
C SER A 142 6.69 18.99 -7.04
N GLY A 143 5.90 19.82 -7.73
CA GLY A 143 4.48 19.56 -7.99
C GLY A 143 4.24 18.20 -8.65
N VAL A 144 5.16 17.76 -9.52
CA VAL A 144 5.12 16.43 -10.15
C VAL A 144 5.27 15.32 -9.10
N GLY A 145 6.16 15.47 -8.13
CA GLY A 145 6.34 14.46 -7.07
C GLY A 145 5.15 14.37 -6.12
N ILE A 146 4.48 15.50 -5.86
CA ILE A 146 3.23 15.54 -5.10
C ILE A 146 2.12 14.86 -5.89
N ALA A 147 1.96 15.17 -7.18
CA ALA A 147 0.96 14.53 -8.05
C ALA A 147 1.18 13.00 -8.11
N LEU A 148 2.43 12.54 -8.20
CA LEU A 148 2.77 11.12 -8.11
C LEU A 148 2.42 10.51 -6.75
N GLY A 149 2.70 11.22 -5.64
CA GLY A 149 2.34 10.76 -4.30
C GLY A 149 0.82 10.67 -4.08
N VAL A 150 0.07 11.63 -4.62
CA VAL A 150 -1.40 11.60 -4.65
C VAL A 150 -1.90 10.45 -5.51
N GLY A 151 -1.31 10.23 -6.69
CA GLY A 151 -1.63 9.09 -7.55
C GLY A 151 -1.39 7.75 -6.85
N ALA A 152 -0.29 7.63 -6.11
CA ALA A 152 -0.02 6.46 -5.28
C ALA A 152 -1.08 6.25 -4.20
N MET A 153 -1.48 7.33 -3.52
CA MET A 153 -2.46 7.30 -2.43
C MET A 153 -3.82 6.84 -2.97
N LEU A 154 -4.24 7.39 -4.11
CA LEU A 154 -5.47 7.00 -4.78
C LEU A 154 -5.41 5.56 -5.26
N GLY A 155 -4.28 5.11 -5.83
CA GLY A 155 -4.10 3.71 -6.25
C GLY A 155 -4.22 2.73 -5.09
N GLN A 156 -3.58 3.03 -3.95
CA GLN A 156 -3.69 2.22 -2.73
C GLN A 156 -5.13 2.20 -2.17
N ALA A 157 -5.79 3.37 -2.11
CA ALA A 157 -7.17 3.47 -1.65
C ALA A 157 -8.12 2.68 -2.57
N ALA A 158 -8.01 2.85 -3.89
CA ALA A 158 -8.80 2.12 -4.87
C ALA A 158 -8.56 0.61 -4.78
N GLY A 159 -7.30 0.18 -4.66
CA GLY A 159 -6.96 -1.22 -4.44
C GLY A 159 -7.62 -1.79 -3.18
N LEU A 160 -7.58 -1.06 -2.07
CA LEU A 160 -8.24 -1.48 -0.82
C LEU A 160 -9.76 -1.58 -0.97
N LEU A 161 -10.40 -0.61 -1.63
CA LEU A 161 -11.85 -0.62 -1.88
C LEU A 161 -12.27 -1.78 -2.78
N LEU A 162 -11.50 -2.09 -3.81
CA LEU A 162 -11.76 -3.25 -4.68
C LEU A 162 -11.63 -4.58 -3.91
N ALA A 163 -10.64 -4.70 -3.03
CA ALA A 163 -10.54 -5.88 -2.17
C ALA A 163 -11.71 -5.97 -1.20
N LYS A 164 -12.15 -4.83 -0.68
CA LYS A 164 -13.25 -4.74 0.29
C LYS A 164 -14.56 -5.33 -0.24
N VAL A 165 -14.87 -5.16 -1.52
CA VAL A 165 -16.07 -5.76 -2.16
C VAL A 165 -16.18 -7.26 -1.91
N VAL A 166 -15.04 -7.97 -1.92
CA VAL A 166 -15.01 -9.42 -1.74
C VAL A 166 -14.86 -9.81 -0.26
N LEU A 167 -14.14 -8.99 0.51
CA LEU A 167 -13.94 -9.23 1.94
C LEU A 167 -15.22 -9.05 2.76
N ASP A 168 -16.07 -8.07 2.40
CA ASP A 168 -17.35 -7.83 3.08
C ASP A 168 -18.36 -8.96 2.83
N GLU A 169 -18.17 -9.75 1.76
CA GLU A 169 -18.94 -10.97 1.48
C GLU A 169 -18.48 -12.19 2.32
N GLY A 170 -17.55 -11.99 3.25
CA GLY A 170 -17.04 -13.03 4.16
C GLY A 170 -15.85 -13.81 3.62
N TYR A 171 -15.23 -13.36 2.52
CA TYR A 171 -14.05 -14.03 1.98
C TYR A 171 -12.84 -13.89 2.93
N PRO A 172 -12.12 -14.98 3.26
CA PRO A 172 -11.01 -14.91 4.20
C PRO A 172 -9.86 -13.99 3.73
N THR A 173 -9.34 -13.18 4.65
CA THR A 173 -8.33 -12.15 4.37
C THR A 173 -6.97 -12.70 3.94
N LEU A 174 -6.57 -13.87 4.45
CA LEU A 174 -5.30 -14.54 4.11
C LEU A 174 -5.26 -14.95 2.61
N PRO A 175 -6.19 -15.79 2.12
CA PRO A 175 -6.40 -16.04 0.69
C PRO A 175 -6.49 -14.77 -0.16
N ALA A 176 -7.22 -13.76 0.33
CA ALA A 176 -7.41 -12.52 -0.39
C ALA A 176 -6.09 -11.79 -0.64
N THR A 177 -5.25 -11.72 0.41
CA THR A 177 -3.94 -11.08 0.35
C THR A 177 -3.01 -11.85 -0.57
N TYR A 178 -3.03 -13.19 -0.54
CA TYR A 178 -2.25 -14.02 -1.45
C TYR A 178 -2.57 -13.74 -2.93
N ILE A 179 -3.86 -13.71 -3.31
CA ILE A 179 -4.27 -13.41 -4.68
C ILE A 179 -3.81 -12.00 -5.10
N ARG A 180 -4.01 -11.00 -4.23
CA ARG A 180 -3.59 -9.62 -4.50
C ARG A 180 -2.08 -9.52 -4.72
N VAL A 181 -1.29 -10.13 -3.83
CA VAL A 181 0.19 -10.10 -3.91
C VAL A 181 0.68 -10.86 -5.14
N MET A 182 0.05 -11.98 -5.50
CA MET A 182 0.40 -12.74 -6.69
C MET A 182 0.21 -11.93 -7.97
N TRP A 183 -0.96 -11.29 -8.14
CA TRP A 183 -1.23 -10.42 -9.29
C TRP A 183 -0.35 -9.17 -9.29
N GLY A 184 -0.20 -8.51 -8.13
CA GLY A 184 0.67 -7.35 -7.99
C GLY A 184 2.13 -7.64 -8.33
N ALA A 185 2.66 -8.77 -7.86
CA ALA A 185 4.00 -9.24 -8.19
C ALA A 185 4.13 -9.56 -9.69
N ALA A 186 3.21 -10.35 -10.24
CA ALA A 186 3.23 -10.71 -11.66
C ALA A 186 3.24 -9.46 -12.57
N THR A 187 2.40 -8.47 -12.28
CA THR A 187 2.37 -7.21 -13.04
C THR A 187 3.63 -6.39 -12.87
N LEU A 188 4.18 -6.29 -11.65
CA LEU A 188 5.44 -5.55 -11.44
C LEU A 188 6.64 -6.19 -12.11
N TRP A 189 6.69 -7.53 -12.16
CA TRP A 189 7.71 -8.24 -12.91
C TRP A 189 7.52 -8.04 -14.41
N ALA A 190 6.30 -8.18 -14.93
CA ALA A 190 5.99 -7.91 -16.33
C ALA A 190 6.39 -6.47 -16.74
N LEU A 191 6.00 -5.45 -15.98
CA LEU A 191 6.37 -4.07 -16.24
C LEU A 191 7.88 -3.83 -16.09
N GLY A 192 8.50 -4.50 -15.12
CA GLY A 192 9.94 -4.41 -14.89
C GLY A 192 10.81 -5.08 -15.95
N PHE A 193 10.25 -5.93 -16.83
CA PHE A 193 10.93 -6.41 -18.04
C PHE A 193 10.96 -5.36 -19.16
N PHE A 194 10.10 -4.34 -19.11
CA PHE A 194 9.98 -3.31 -20.15
C PHE A 194 10.71 -1.98 -19.84
N THR A 195 11.37 -1.86 -18.69
CA THR A 195 12.12 -0.65 -18.25
C THR A 195 13.53 -1.00 -17.83
#